data_AF-W4RQ97-F1
#
_entry.id   AF-W4RQ97-F1
#
_cell.length_a   1.000
_cell.length_b   1.000
_cell.length_c   1.000
_cell.angle_alpha   90.00
_cell.angle_beta   90.00
_cell.angle_gamma   90.00
#
_symmetry.space_group_name_H-M   'P 1'
#
loop_
_entity.id
_entity.type
_entity.pdbx_description
1 polymer ?
#
loop_
_entity_poly.entity_id
_entity_poly.type
_entity_poly.pdbx_seq_one_letter_code
_entity_poly.pdbx_strand_id
1 'polypeptide(L)'
;MAGYLFISPWIIGFLGLTLGPLLFSLAASFTDYNITSKMNLIDLENYKRMFTMDDLFRTSLFNTIYYVIFSVPLTTAGAILLAVLLNQKIKGMKFFRTIYYLPAVLSGVAVYFLWMQLLSPSTGLVNTMLAWIGIDGPALLFDPEWTKPALLMMKMWSVGGGMLLYLAIMQGVSPQKYEAANIEGASPLQKFYHITQPMISPRMNWSKLPSLMVQATSKYGGISCSL
;
A
#
# COMPACT_ATOMS: atom_id res chain seq x y z
N MET A 1 12.02 -33.49 -17.23
CA MET A 1 10.54 -33.57 -17.41
C MET A 1 9.76 -33.42 -16.11
N ALA A 2 10.21 -33.98 -14.95
CA ALA A 2 9.47 -33.90 -13.68
C ALA A 2 9.15 -32.47 -13.18
N GLY A 3 10.00 -31.48 -13.47
CA GLY A 3 9.79 -30.08 -13.04
C GLY A 3 8.48 -29.44 -13.58
N TYR A 4 8.02 -29.81 -14.77
CA TYR A 4 6.77 -29.27 -15.32
C TYR A 4 5.53 -29.78 -14.59
N LEU A 5 5.59 -31.00 -14.03
CA LEU A 5 4.50 -31.59 -13.25
C LEU A 5 4.35 -30.93 -11.87
N PHE A 6 5.44 -30.44 -11.28
CA PHE A 6 5.39 -29.68 -10.02
C PHE A 6 4.87 -28.25 -10.21
N ILE A 7 5.09 -27.65 -11.39
CA ILE A 7 4.67 -26.28 -11.68
C ILE A 7 3.26 -26.26 -12.30
N SER A 8 2.76 -27.39 -12.82
CA SER A 8 1.45 -27.46 -13.50
C SER A 8 0.26 -27.02 -12.63
N PRO A 9 0.15 -27.31 -11.32
CA PRO A 9 -0.99 -26.84 -10.52
C PRO A 9 -1.01 -25.31 -10.40
N TRP A 10 0.17 -24.69 -10.30
CA TRP A 10 0.31 -23.22 -10.27
C TRP A 10 -0.05 -22.60 -11.62
N ILE A 11 0.39 -23.19 -12.73
CA ILE A 11 0.06 -22.72 -14.08
C ILE A 11 -1.45 -22.82 -14.33
N ILE A 12 -2.07 -23.95 -13.99
CA ILE A 12 -3.51 -24.14 -14.17
C ILE A 12 -4.29 -23.13 -13.35
N GLY A 13 -3.90 -22.91 -12.08
CA GLY A 13 -4.51 -21.88 -11.23
C GLY A 13 -4.35 -20.47 -11.80
N PHE A 14 -3.16 -20.11 -12.26
CA PHE A 14 -2.89 -18.82 -12.90
C PHE A 14 -3.73 -18.63 -14.17
N LEU A 15 -3.78 -19.62 -15.05
CA LEU A 15 -4.53 -19.53 -16.30
C LEU A 15 -6.03 -19.44 -16.05
N GLY A 16 -6.58 -20.26 -15.15
CA GLY A 16 -8.02 -20.31 -14.89
C GLY A 16 -8.52 -19.15 -14.03
N LEU A 17 -7.79 -18.76 -12.99
CA LEU A 17 -8.27 -17.80 -11.97
C LEU A 17 -7.71 -16.39 -12.16
N THR A 18 -6.57 -16.23 -12.83
CA THR A 18 -5.98 -14.91 -13.06
C THR A 18 -6.12 -14.49 -14.52
N LEU A 19 -5.60 -15.29 -15.45
CA LEU A 19 -5.59 -14.94 -16.86
C LEU A 19 -6.98 -15.02 -17.49
N GLY A 20 -7.79 -16.03 -17.12
CA GLY A 20 -9.15 -16.21 -17.63
C GLY A 20 -10.04 -14.99 -17.41
N PRO A 21 -10.26 -14.54 -16.15
CA PRO A 21 -11.03 -13.33 -15.87
C PRO A 21 -10.42 -12.07 -16.48
N LEU A 22 -9.09 -11.99 -16.60
CA LEU A 22 -8.42 -10.85 -17.22
C LEU A 22 -8.72 -10.77 -18.72
N LEU A 23 -8.64 -11.89 -19.44
CA LEU A 23 -8.99 -11.97 -20.85
C LEU A 23 -10.49 -11.73 -21.06
N PHE A 24 -11.33 -12.23 -20.16
CA PHE A 24 -12.77 -11.96 -20.19
C PHE A 24 -13.08 -10.47 -19.99
N SER A 25 -12.49 -9.82 -18.98
CA SER A 25 -12.64 -8.37 -18.74
C SER A 25 -12.13 -7.56 -19.93
N LEU A 26 -11.03 -8.00 -20.56
CA LEU A 26 -10.52 -7.35 -21.77
C LEU A 26 -11.50 -7.50 -22.93
N ALA A 27 -12.02 -8.71 -23.20
CA ALA A 27 -13.04 -8.93 -24.24
C ALA A 27 -14.32 -8.13 -23.95
N ALA A 28 -14.77 -8.13 -22.70
CA ALA A 28 -15.95 -7.39 -22.25
C ALA A 28 -15.78 -5.87 -22.43
N SER A 29 -14.56 -5.34 -22.31
CA SER A 29 -14.28 -3.91 -22.51
C SER A 29 -14.51 -3.42 -23.94
N PHE A 30 -14.54 -4.32 -24.94
CA PHE A 30 -14.91 -4.01 -26.32
C PHE A 30 -16.40 -4.25 -26.62
N THR A 31 -17.19 -4.57 -25.59
CA THR A 31 -18.62 -4.89 -25.73
C THR A 31 -19.48 -4.00 -24.83
N ASP A 32 -20.74 -3.78 -25.21
CA ASP A 32 -21.76 -3.20 -24.34
C ASP A 32 -22.29 -4.29 -23.41
N TYR A 33 -21.42 -4.76 -22.53
CA TYR A 33 -21.77 -5.80 -21.57
C TYR A 33 -22.54 -5.18 -20.41
N ASN A 34 -23.85 -5.41 -20.40
CA ASN A 34 -24.70 -5.20 -19.25
C ASN A 34 -25.24 -6.55 -18.78
N ILE A 35 -25.26 -6.81 -17.47
CA ILE A 35 -25.64 -8.12 -16.88
C ILE A 35 -27.03 -8.59 -17.38
N THR A 36 -27.88 -7.65 -17.80
CA THR A 36 -29.25 -7.85 -18.29
C THR A 36 -29.41 -7.76 -19.81
N SER A 37 -28.38 -7.40 -20.59
CA SER A 37 -28.48 -7.14 -22.03
C SER A 37 -27.62 -8.07 -22.88
N LYS A 38 -27.92 -8.17 -24.18
CA LYS A 38 -27.09 -8.93 -25.13
C LYS A 38 -25.74 -8.24 -25.31
N MET A 39 -24.67 -9.01 -25.21
CA MET A 39 -23.30 -8.54 -25.42
C MET A 39 -23.08 -8.17 -26.89
N ASN A 40 -23.21 -6.89 -27.22
CA ASN A 40 -22.93 -6.37 -28.56
C ASN A 40 -21.49 -5.83 -28.62
N LEU A 41 -20.76 -6.12 -29.69
CA LEU A 41 -19.43 -5.55 -29.93
C LEU A 41 -19.58 -4.07 -30.29
N ILE A 42 -18.93 -3.19 -29.52
CA ILE A 42 -18.95 -1.72 -29.69
C ILE A 42 -17.53 -1.15 -29.90
N ASP A 43 -16.58 -2.03 -30.23
CA ASP A 43 -15.17 -1.72 -30.47
C ASP A 43 -14.57 -0.83 -29.35
N LEU A 44 -14.19 0.41 -29.69
CA LEU A 44 -13.51 1.35 -28.78
C LEU A 44 -14.43 2.42 -28.18
N GLU A 45 -15.74 2.28 -28.30
CA GLU A 45 -16.70 3.30 -27.85
C GLU A 45 -16.65 3.52 -26.33
N ASN A 46 -16.44 2.46 -25.55
CA ASN A 46 -16.23 2.52 -24.09
C ASN A 46 -15.05 3.43 -23.72
N TYR A 47 -13.93 3.32 -24.42
CA TYR A 47 -12.76 4.15 -24.17
C TYR A 47 -12.98 5.60 -24.57
N LYS A 48 -13.63 5.85 -25.72
CA LYS A 48 -13.97 7.22 -26.13
C LYS A 48 -14.83 7.89 -25.08
N ARG A 49 -15.92 7.25 -24.65
CA ARG A 49 -16.82 7.74 -23.60
C ARG A 49 -16.08 8.01 -22.29
N MET A 50 -15.21 7.11 -21.87
CA MET A 50 -14.41 7.26 -20.64
C MET A 50 -13.48 8.48 -20.68
N PHE A 51 -12.82 8.76 -21.82
CA PHE A 51 -11.89 9.89 -21.92
C PHE A 51 -12.57 11.22 -22.23
N THR A 52 -13.71 11.22 -22.92
CA THR A 52 -14.36 12.46 -23.41
C THR A 52 -15.54 12.91 -22.58
N MET A 53 -16.31 12.00 -21.97
CA MET A 53 -17.60 12.30 -21.32
C MET A 53 -17.64 12.01 -19.83
N ASP A 54 -16.65 11.31 -19.29
CA ASP A 54 -16.65 10.87 -17.88
C ASP A 54 -15.73 11.74 -16.99
N ASP A 55 -16.33 12.70 -16.29
CA ASP A 55 -15.62 13.53 -15.31
C ASP A 55 -15.26 12.75 -14.02
N LEU A 56 -15.98 11.68 -13.69
CA LEU A 56 -15.63 10.81 -12.55
C LEU A 56 -14.35 10.03 -12.85
N PHE A 57 -14.14 9.59 -14.10
CA PHE A 57 -12.89 8.91 -14.48
C PHE A 57 -11.68 9.80 -14.23
N ARG A 58 -11.72 11.07 -14.67
CA ARG A 58 -10.62 12.03 -14.48
C ARG A 58 -10.35 12.30 -13.00
N THR A 59 -11.42 12.49 -12.22
CA THR A 59 -11.35 12.76 -10.78
C THR A 59 -10.76 11.56 -10.02
N SER A 60 -11.23 10.35 -10.33
CA SER A 60 -10.76 9.10 -9.73
C SER A 60 -9.30 8.82 -10.06
N LEU A 61 -8.89 9.06 -11.31
CA LEU A 61 -7.51 8.91 -11.76
C LEU A 61 -6.59 9.88 -11.02
N PHE A 62 -6.97 11.16 -10.92
CA PHE A 62 -6.20 12.17 -10.20
C PHE A 62 -6.06 11.83 -8.71
N ASN A 63 -7.16 11.47 -8.04
CA ASN A 63 -7.14 11.08 -6.63
C ASN A 63 -6.26 9.85 -6.38
N THR A 64 -6.30 8.86 -7.28
CA THR A 64 -5.48 7.65 -7.19
C THR A 64 -4.00 7.98 -7.37
N ILE A 65 -3.65 8.77 -8.38
CA ILE A 65 -2.27 9.19 -8.65
C ILE A 65 -1.73 10.00 -7.46
N TYR A 66 -2.49 10.99 -6.99
CA TYR A 66 -2.15 11.77 -5.79
C TYR A 66 -1.87 10.83 -4.61
N TYR A 67 -2.80 9.93 -4.30
CA TYR A 67 -2.66 9.02 -3.18
C TYR A 67 -1.41 8.13 -3.31
N VAL A 68 -1.12 7.56 -4.47
CA VAL A 68 0.05 6.69 -4.68
C VAL A 68 1.35 7.49 -4.55
N ILE A 69 1.42 8.67 -5.17
CA ILE A 69 2.61 9.53 -5.15
C ILE A 69 2.97 9.96 -3.72
N PHE A 70 1.98 10.22 -2.86
CA PHE A 70 2.24 10.61 -1.46
C PHE A 70 2.40 9.40 -0.53
N SER A 71 1.53 8.40 -0.64
CA SER A 71 1.51 7.27 0.31
C SER A 71 2.72 6.37 0.17
N VAL A 72 3.21 6.11 -1.04
CA VAL A 72 4.32 5.17 -1.26
C VAL A 72 5.65 5.70 -0.70
N PRO A 73 6.09 6.94 -1.01
CA PRO A 73 7.29 7.50 -0.43
C PRO A 73 7.18 7.66 1.08
N LEU A 74 6.03 8.12 1.58
CA LEU A 74 5.82 8.35 3.01
C LEU A 74 5.87 7.06 3.82
N THR A 75 5.19 6.00 3.36
CA THR A 75 5.24 4.69 4.02
C THR A 75 6.61 4.03 3.88
N THR A 76 7.29 4.20 2.74
CA THR A 76 8.65 3.68 2.55
C THR A 76 9.65 4.38 3.48
N ALA A 77 9.62 5.71 3.54
CA ALA A 77 10.47 6.51 4.42
C ALA A 77 10.18 6.17 5.89
N GLY A 78 8.91 6.08 6.28
CA GLY A 78 8.51 5.67 7.63
C GLY A 78 8.99 4.26 7.98
N ALA A 79 8.88 3.31 7.05
CA ALA A 79 9.34 1.94 7.25
C ALA A 79 10.85 1.85 7.45
N ILE A 80 11.62 2.60 6.65
CA ILE A 80 13.09 2.65 6.76
C ILE A 80 13.48 3.33 8.07
N LEU A 81 12.85 4.46 8.42
CA LEU A 81 13.13 5.18 9.66
C LEU A 81 12.89 4.31 10.89
N LEU A 82 11.74 3.63 10.94
CA LEU A 82 11.42 2.68 12.01
C LEU A 82 12.35 1.48 12.01
N ALA A 83 12.74 0.96 10.84
CA ALA A 83 13.68 -0.15 10.74
C ALA A 83 15.06 0.23 11.29
N VAL A 84 15.58 1.42 10.96
CA VAL A 84 16.86 1.93 11.49
C VAL A 84 16.79 2.12 13.00
N LEU A 85 15.72 2.73 13.50
CA LEU A 85 15.51 2.93 14.93
C LEU A 85 15.43 1.58 15.66
N LEU A 86 14.78 0.58 15.04
CA LEU A 86 14.60 -0.75 15.62
C LEU A 86 15.76 -1.74 15.39
N ASN A 87 16.75 -1.35 14.59
CA ASN A 87 17.97 -2.12 14.35
C ASN A 87 19.03 -1.92 15.44
N GLN A 88 18.81 -1.02 16.40
CA GLN A 88 19.75 -0.77 17.48
C GLN A 88 19.77 -1.93 18.49
N LYS A 89 20.96 -2.23 19.05
CA LYS A 89 21.18 -3.30 20.05
C LYS A 89 20.78 -2.86 21.47
N ILE A 90 19.54 -2.39 21.64
CA ILE A 90 19.01 -1.94 22.95
C ILE A 90 18.21 -3.08 23.62
N LYS A 91 18.20 -3.15 24.96
CA LYS A 91 17.34 -4.09 25.72
C LYS A 91 15.87 -3.63 25.63
N GLY A 92 14.96 -4.51 25.21
CA GLY A 92 13.52 -4.20 25.06
C GLY A 92 13.02 -4.09 23.60
N MET A 93 13.91 -4.17 22.62
CA MET A 93 13.55 -3.98 21.19
C MET A 93 12.57 -5.04 20.64
N LYS A 94 12.54 -6.24 21.22
CA LYS A 94 11.56 -7.27 20.86
C LYS A 94 10.12 -6.80 21.12
N PHE A 95 9.89 -6.09 22.22
CA PHE A 95 8.56 -5.57 22.57
C PHE A 95 8.10 -4.49 21.59
N PHE A 96 8.97 -3.52 21.29
CA PHE A 96 8.68 -2.48 20.30
C PHE A 96 8.42 -3.05 18.90
N ARG A 97 9.20 -4.05 18.46
CA ARG A 97 8.97 -4.74 17.18
C ARG A 97 7.58 -5.36 17.12
N THR A 98 7.12 -5.99 18.20
CA THR A 98 5.78 -6.59 18.26
C THR A 98 4.68 -5.54 18.17
N ILE A 99 4.77 -4.43 18.90
CA ILE A 99 3.76 -3.35 18.87
C ILE A 99 3.64 -2.76 17.46
N TYR A 100 4.77 -2.41 16.83
CA TYR A 100 4.74 -1.79 15.50
C TYR A 100 4.36 -2.79 14.40
N TYR A 101 4.58 -4.10 14.61
CA TYR A 101 4.20 -5.13 13.65
C TYR A 101 2.73 -5.56 13.78
N LEU A 102 2.12 -5.41 14.96
CA LEU A 102 0.74 -5.80 15.24
C LEU A 102 -0.26 -5.35 14.16
N PRO A 103 -0.24 -4.09 13.67
CA PRO A 103 -1.19 -3.63 12.64
C PRO A 103 -1.09 -4.39 11.32
N ALA A 104 0.12 -4.85 10.96
CA ALA A 104 0.37 -5.56 9.70
C ALA A 104 -0.07 -7.03 9.75
N VAL A 105 -0.29 -7.59 10.95
CA VAL A 105 -0.78 -8.96 11.17
C VAL A 105 -2.31 -9.02 11.12
N LEU A 106 -2.97 -7.91 11.45
CA LEU A 106 -4.42 -7.81 11.40
C LEU A 106 -4.92 -7.91 9.95
N SER A 107 -6.09 -8.52 9.76
CA SER A 107 -6.70 -8.59 8.43
C SER A 107 -7.03 -7.18 7.93
N GLY A 108 -6.83 -6.93 6.63
CA GLY A 108 -7.10 -5.61 6.06
C GLY A 108 -8.54 -5.15 6.27
N VAL A 109 -9.48 -6.10 6.32
CA VAL A 109 -10.90 -5.84 6.60
C VAL A 109 -11.12 -5.45 8.07
N ALA A 110 -10.51 -6.17 9.03
CA ALA A 110 -10.62 -5.81 10.45
C ALA A 110 -10.03 -4.43 10.73
N VAL A 111 -8.87 -4.12 10.14
CA VAL A 111 -8.25 -2.79 10.24
C VAL A 111 -9.19 -1.71 9.71
N TYR A 112 -9.86 -1.95 8.58
CA TYR A 112 -10.82 -1.01 8.03
C TYR A 112 -11.99 -0.75 8.98
N PHE A 113 -12.61 -1.80 9.53
CA PHE A 113 -13.70 -1.66 10.51
C PHE A 113 -13.27 -0.91 11.77
N LEU A 114 -12.07 -1.19 12.29
CA LEU A 114 -11.52 -0.47 13.45
C LEU A 114 -11.41 1.03 13.17
N TRP A 115 -10.85 1.40 12.02
CA TRP A 115 -10.72 2.81 11.63
C TRP A 115 -12.06 3.47 11.34
N MET A 116 -13.01 2.75 10.74
CA MET A 116 -14.37 3.25 10.51
C MET A 116 -15.07 3.59 11.83
N GLN A 117 -14.89 2.76 12.87
CA GLN A 117 -15.42 3.03 14.20
C GLN A 117 -14.68 4.17 14.91
N LEU A 118 -13.35 4.25 14.77
CA LEU A 118 -12.53 5.32 15.37
C LEU A 118 -12.78 6.71 14.75
N LEU A 119 -13.01 6.76 13.44
CA LEU A 119 -13.23 7.97 12.64
C LEU A 119 -14.72 8.26 12.41
N SER A 120 -15.61 7.54 13.10
CA SER A 120 -17.06 7.77 13.03
C SER A 120 -17.40 9.22 13.43
N PRO A 121 -18.22 9.95 12.65
CA PRO A 121 -18.54 11.34 12.93
C PRO A 121 -19.22 11.57 14.30
N SER A 122 -20.11 10.65 14.70
CA SER A 122 -20.98 10.80 15.88
C SER A 122 -20.44 10.17 17.17
N THR A 123 -19.60 9.13 17.06
CA THR A 123 -19.13 8.32 18.20
C THR A 123 -17.64 7.97 18.14
N GLY A 124 -16.91 8.54 17.17
CA GLY A 124 -15.50 8.23 16.98
C GLY A 124 -14.61 8.81 18.09
N LEU A 125 -13.72 7.98 18.62
CA LEU A 125 -12.70 8.38 19.60
C LEU A 125 -11.87 9.58 19.12
N VAL A 126 -11.59 9.66 17.82
CA VAL A 126 -10.82 10.76 17.23
C VAL A 126 -11.60 12.07 17.31
N ASN A 127 -12.90 12.04 17.00
CA ASN A 127 -13.77 13.22 17.11
C ASN A 127 -14.02 13.62 18.57
N THR A 128 -14.15 12.65 19.48
CA THR A 128 -14.25 12.94 20.92
C THR A 128 -12.97 13.62 21.46
N MET A 129 -11.79 13.17 21.02
CA MET A 129 -10.52 13.81 21.38
C MET A 129 -10.38 15.22 20.79
N LEU A 130 -10.84 15.45 19.56
CA LEU A 130 -10.87 16.77 18.94
C LEU A 130 -11.84 17.72 19.67
N ALA A 131 -13.00 17.21 20.08
CA ALA A 131 -13.99 17.95 20.85
C ALA A 131 -13.45 18.40 22.23
N TRP A 132 -12.55 17.64 22.85
CA TRP A 132 -11.88 18.06 24.09
C TRP A 132 -10.97 19.28 23.91
N ILE A 133 -10.52 19.53 22.68
CA ILE A 133 -9.70 20.69 22.30
C ILE A 133 -10.60 21.81 21.72
N GLY A 134 -11.93 21.62 21.73
CA GLY A 134 -12.91 22.62 21.28
C GLY A 134 -13.10 22.70 19.76
N ILE A 135 -12.66 21.67 19.02
CA ILE A 135 -12.85 21.58 17.57
C ILE A 135 -13.97 20.59 17.29
N ASP A 136 -15.04 21.05 16.63
CA ASP A 136 -16.03 20.13 16.05
C ASP A 136 -15.33 19.28 14.98
N GLY A 137 -15.12 18.00 15.31
CA GLY A 137 -14.36 17.09 14.46
C GLY A 137 -15.02 16.94 13.08
N PRO A 138 -14.33 17.26 11.98
CA PRO A 138 -14.90 17.09 10.64
C PRO A 138 -15.20 15.61 10.40
N ALA A 139 -16.11 15.32 9.47
CA ALA A 139 -16.39 13.95 9.08
C ALA A 139 -15.21 13.39 8.26
N LEU A 140 -14.14 12.95 8.95
CA LEU A 140 -12.83 12.61 8.37
C LEU A 140 -12.88 11.61 7.21
N LEU A 141 -13.90 10.74 7.16
CA LEU A 141 -14.10 9.74 6.09
C LEU A 141 -15.15 10.14 5.04
N PHE A 142 -15.97 11.15 5.31
CA PHE A 142 -17.09 11.54 4.45
C PHE A 142 -16.86 12.90 3.77
N ASP A 143 -15.97 13.72 4.33
CA ASP A 143 -15.58 14.99 3.76
C ASP A 143 -14.47 14.78 2.70
N PRO A 144 -14.67 15.20 1.44
CA PRO A 144 -13.68 15.08 0.37
C PRO A 144 -12.30 15.68 0.69
N GLU A 145 -12.23 16.72 1.52
CA GLU A 145 -10.96 17.36 1.89
C GLU A 145 -10.18 16.53 2.91
N TRP A 146 -10.88 15.97 3.90
CA TRP A 146 -10.28 15.23 5.01
C TRP A 146 -10.06 13.74 4.74
N THR A 147 -10.77 13.18 3.76
CA THR A 147 -10.67 11.76 3.39
C THR A 147 -9.26 11.38 2.93
N LYS A 148 -8.59 12.24 2.15
CA LYS A 148 -7.24 11.92 1.62
C LYS A 148 -6.20 11.83 2.76
N PRO A 149 -6.07 12.82 3.66
CA PRO A 149 -5.22 12.70 4.84
C PRO A 149 -5.57 11.53 5.76
N ALA A 150 -6.86 11.26 5.99
CA ALA A 150 -7.30 10.14 6.83
C ALA A 150 -6.80 8.80 6.29
N LEU A 151 -6.95 8.55 4.99
CA LEU A 151 -6.46 7.34 4.34
C LEU A 151 -4.93 7.22 4.37
N LEU A 152 -4.20 8.34 4.29
CA LEU A 152 -2.74 8.39 4.44
C LEU A 152 -2.33 8.00 5.87
N MET A 153 -3.00 8.54 6.90
CA MET A 153 -2.74 8.18 8.30
C MET A 153 -2.99 6.68 8.57
N MET A 154 -4.11 6.15 8.07
CA MET A 154 -4.42 4.71 8.15
C MET A 154 -3.32 3.84 7.52
N LYS A 155 -2.78 4.26 6.36
CA LYS A 155 -1.66 3.57 5.72
C LYS A 155 -0.37 3.67 6.54
N MET A 156 -0.07 4.84 7.11
CA MET A 156 1.12 5.02 7.95
C MET A 156 1.09 4.11 9.18
N TRP A 157 -0.09 3.87 9.76
CA TRP A 157 -0.23 2.93 10.87
C TRP A 157 0.11 1.47 10.49
N SER A 158 -0.07 1.11 9.21
CA SER A 158 0.22 -0.23 8.68
C SER A 158 1.68 -0.39 8.19
N VAL A 159 2.57 0.56 8.49
CA VAL A 159 3.96 0.57 8.02
C VAL A 159 4.83 -0.56 8.60
N GLY A 160 4.39 -1.19 9.69
CA GLY A 160 5.09 -2.25 10.41
C GLY A 160 5.55 -3.43 9.56
N GLY A 161 4.77 -3.81 8.54
CA GLY A 161 5.15 -4.89 7.62
C GLY A 161 6.37 -4.53 6.79
N GLY A 162 6.41 -3.30 6.24
CA GLY A 162 7.56 -2.78 5.49
C GLY A 162 8.79 -2.62 6.38
N MET A 163 8.60 -2.17 7.61
CA MET A 163 9.66 -2.04 8.62
C MET A 163 10.34 -3.39 8.88
N LEU A 164 9.59 -4.47 9.13
CA LEU A 164 10.16 -5.80 9.36
C LEU A 164 10.95 -6.29 8.15
N LEU A 165 10.42 -6.03 6.96
CA LEU A 165 11.01 -6.41 5.69
C LEU A 165 12.35 -5.66 5.43
N TYR A 166 12.45 -4.37 5.77
CA TYR A 166 13.71 -3.62 5.69
C TYR A 166 14.68 -4.01 6.81
N LEU A 167 14.17 -4.26 8.01
CA LEU A 167 14.97 -4.75 9.14
C LEU A 167 15.61 -6.11 8.81
N ALA A 168 14.89 -7.02 8.14
CA ALA A 168 15.41 -8.29 7.68
C ALA A 168 16.53 -8.13 6.64
N ILE A 169 16.41 -7.16 5.71
CA ILE A 169 17.54 -6.82 4.81
C ILE A 169 18.75 -6.39 5.63
N MET A 170 18.56 -5.44 6.56
CA MET A 170 19.66 -4.87 7.35
C MET A 170 20.35 -5.94 8.21
N GLN A 171 19.60 -6.90 8.75
CA GLN A 171 20.13 -8.02 9.52
C GLN A 171 20.79 -9.10 8.66
N GLY A 172 20.42 -9.21 7.38
CA GLY A 172 21.08 -10.10 6.42
C GLY A 172 22.47 -9.63 5.97
N VAL A 173 22.87 -8.40 6.32
CA VAL A 173 24.20 -7.86 5.99
C VAL A 173 25.24 -8.40 6.97
N SER A 174 26.39 -8.86 6.45
CA SER A 174 27.43 -9.41 7.31
C SER A 174 27.94 -8.35 8.32
N PRO A 175 28.11 -8.71 9.61
CA PRO A 175 28.59 -7.79 10.64
C PRO A 175 29.91 -7.11 10.28
N GLN A 176 30.75 -7.79 9.50
CA GLN A 176 32.09 -7.32 9.11
C GLN A 176 32.05 -5.98 8.36
N LYS A 177 31.01 -5.70 7.56
CA LYS A 177 30.89 -4.40 6.85
C LYS A 177 30.61 -3.24 7.80
N TYR A 178 29.80 -3.48 8.84
CA TYR A 178 29.53 -2.48 9.86
C TYR A 178 30.72 -2.32 10.81
N GLU A 179 31.46 -3.40 11.09
CA GLU A 179 32.68 -3.37 11.91
C GLU A 179 33.82 -2.63 11.22
N ALA A 180 34.04 -2.84 9.91
CA ALA A 180 35.01 -2.06 9.14
C ALA A 180 34.70 -0.55 9.17
N ALA A 181 33.43 -0.18 8.98
CA ALA A 181 33.00 1.22 9.08
C ALA A 181 33.07 1.80 10.52
N ASN A 182 33.02 0.95 11.56
CA ASN A 182 33.27 1.40 12.93
C ASN A 182 34.77 1.68 13.16
N ILE A 183 35.64 0.84 12.60
CA ILE A 183 37.10 1.02 12.67
C ILE A 183 37.53 2.30 11.94
N GLU A 184 36.84 2.65 10.85
CA GLU A 184 37.05 3.90 10.09
C GLU A 184 36.40 5.15 10.76
N GLY A 185 35.75 5.01 11.92
CA GLY A 185 35.15 6.14 12.63
C GLY A 185 33.90 6.72 11.97
N ALA A 186 33.25 6.00 11.04
CA ALA A 186 32.09 6.52 10.32
C ALA A 186 30.90 6.79 11.26
N SER A 187 30.27 7.95 11.12
CA SER A 187 29.07 8.33 11.87
C SER A 187 27.85 7.46 11.51
N PRO A 188 26.82 7.36 12.38
CA PRO A 188 25.60 6.59 12.08
C PRO A 188 24.90 7.04 10.79
N LEU A 189 24.92 8.34 10.49
CA LEU A 189 24.37 8.88 9.25
C LEU A 189 25.22 8.49 8.03
N GLN A 190 26.55 8.48 8.13
CA GLN A 190 27.42 7.99 7.05
C GLN A 190 27.20 6.50 6.79
N LYS A 191 27.03 5.67 7.83
CA LYS A 191 26.69 4.25 7.70
C LYS A 191 25.31 4.05 7.07
N PHE A 192 24.35 4.93 7.35
CA PHE A 192 23.05 4.90 6.69
C PHE A 192 23.17 5.21 5.19
N TYR A 193 23.81 6.31 4.81
CA TYR A 193 23.89 6.72 3.40
C TYR A 193 24.88 5.90 2.55
N HIS A 194 25.99 5.40 3.11
CA HIS A 194 27.01 4.69 2.34
C HIS A 194 26.89 3.17 2.38
N ILE A 195 26.28 2.60 3.42
CA ILE A 195 26.13 1.14 3.55
C ILE A 195 24.67 0.75 3.41
N THR A 196 23.76 1.44 4.09
CA THR A 196 22.36 1.01 4.20
C THR A 196 21.54 1.42 2.97
N GLN A 197 21.69 2.66 2.48
CA GLN A 197 20.97 3.19 1.32
C GLN A 197 21.31 2.46 0.01
N PRO A 198 22.59 2.16 -0.32
CA PRO A 198 22.94 1.43 -1.54
C PRO A 198 22.45 -0.03 -1.51
N MET A 199 22.30 -0.62 -0.33
CA MET A 199 21.77 -1.98 -0.17
C MET A 199 20.25 -2.04 -0.22
N ILE A 200 19.56 -0.95 0.15
CA ILE A 200 18.11 -0.81 0.01
C ILE A 200 17.74 -0.34 -1.42
N SER A 201 18.66 0.31 -2.13
CA SER A 201 18.49 0.84 -3.50
C SER A 201 17.84 -0.16 -4.48
N PRO A 202 18.21 -1.46 -4.54
CA PRO A 202 17.54 -2.42 -5.42
C PRO A 202 16.05 -2.57 -5.11
N ARG A 203 15.66 -2.54 -3.82
CA ARG A 203 14.25 -2.62 -3.39
C ARG A 203 13.52 -1.28 -3.54
N MET A 204 14.21 -0.15 -3.34
CA MET A 204 13.63 1.19 -3.53
C MET A 204 13.42 1.54 -5.01
N ASN A 205 14.29 1.05 -5.91
CA ASN A 205 14.10 1.20 -7.35
C ASN A 205 13.07 0.19 -7.87
N TRP A 206 13.03 -1.03 -7.32
CA TRP A 206 11.96 -1.98 -7.62
C TRP A 206 10.61 -1.48 -7.15
N SER A 207 10.45 -0.93 -5.94
CA SER A 207 9.13 -0.51 -5.41
C SER A 207 8.47 0.61 -6.22
N LYS A 208 9.24 1.47 -6.87
CA LYS A 208 8.73 2.54 -7.77
C LYS A 208 7.89 2.01 -8.94
N LEU A 209 8.18 0.80 -9.43
CA LEU A 209 7.60 0.26 -10.67
C LEU A 209 6.24 -0.47 -10.43
N PRO A 210 6.11 -1.44 -9.50
CA PRO A 210 4.85 -2.13 -9.24
C PRO A 210 3.85 -1.32 -8.40
N SER A 211 4.29 -0.35 -7.58
CA SER A 211 3.37 0.40 -6.72
C SER A 211 2.39 1.27 -7.52
N LEU A 212 2.80 1.73 -8.70
CA LEU A 212 1.96 2.45 -9.65
C LEU A 212 0.93 1.54 -10.34
N MET A 213 1.24 0.24 -10.51
CA MET A 213 0.40 -0.70 -11.28
C MET A 213 -0.55 -1.54 -10.40
N VAL A 214 -0.11 -1.99 -9.22
CA VAL A 214 -0.81 -3.05 -8.46
C VAL A 214 -1.70 -2.54 -7.33
N GLN A 215 -1.36 -1.40 -6.69
CA GLN A 215 -2.19 -0.86 -5.59
C GLN A 215 -3.43 -0.11 -6.09
N ALA A 216 -3.39 0.43 -7.31
CA ALA A 216 -4.52 1.12 -7.93
C ALA A 216 -5.68 0.16 -8.28
N THR A 217 -5.37 -1.09 -8.64
CA THR A 217 -6.36 -2.05 -9.16
C THR A 217 -7.00 -2.93 -8.08
N SER A 218 -6.29 -3.34 -7.02
CA SER A 218 -6.84 -4.34 -6.08
C SER A 218 -7.59 -3.80 -4.87
N LYS A 219 -7.33 -2.55 -4.43
CA LYS A 219 -7.87 -2.05 -3.16
C LYS A 219 -9.05 -1.07 -3.28
N TYR A 220 -9.29 -0.50 -4.46
CA TYR A 220 -10.33 0.53 -4.68
C TYR A 220 -11.52 0.08 -5.53
N GLY A 221 -11.43 -1.07 -6.23
CA GLY A 221 -12.57 -1.62 -6.98
C GLY A 221 -13.81 -1.93 -6.13
N GLY A 222 -13.66 -2.01 -4.79
CA GLY A 222 -14.79 -2.19 -3.87
C GLY A 222 -15.27 -0.92 -3.16
N ILE A 223 -14.51 0.18 -3.18
CA ILE A 223 -14.84 1.40 -2.39
C ILE A 223 -15.48 2.48 -3.27
N SER A 224 -15.17 2.51 -4.57
CA SER A 224 -15.76 3.48 -5.50
C SER A 224 -17.22 3.18 -5.89
N CYS A 225 -17.77 2.03 -5.50
CA CYS A 225 -19.18 1.68 -5.75
C CYS A 225 -20.11 2.10 -4.61
N SER A 226 -19.58 2.69 -3.53
CA SER A 226 -20.33 3.01 -2.31
C SER A 226 -20.19 4.46 -1.83
N LEU A 227 -19.66 5.36 -2.68
CA LEU A 227 -19.62 6.81 -2.45
C LEU A 227 -20.13 7.54 -3.68
#